data_AF-A0A2S5MDL4-F1
#
_entry.id   AF-A0A2S5MDL4-F1
#
_cell.length_a   1.000
_cell.length_b   1.000
_cell.length_c   1.000
_cell.angle_alpha   90.00
_cell.angle_beta   90.00
_cell.angle_gamma   90.00
#
_symmetry.space_group_name_H-M   'P 1'
#
loop_
_entity.id
_entity.type
_entity.pdbx_description
1 polymer ?
#
loop_
_entity_poly.entity_id
_entity_poly.type
_entity_poly.pdbx_seq_one_letter_code
_entity_poly.pdbx_strand_id
1 'polypeptide(L)'
;MRKPKQNSGANVVQRLVIAGALATGLGACAATLERNGIADATLAENANVKNLPGVRFWGDEVPADPVAEIRRRTPSLPPIAKNAQRGGGRPIVETLALSGGGADGAFGAGMLAGWSARGDRPEFEIVTGVSAGAIIAPFAYLGPSQDEKLRRIWTEYKASEVVTASILPGLFGGPALTDTTPLAKLIAEYIDRDMLQAIATEYMRGRILMVLTTNLDAQRPVVWNMGEIARQGSDEALDLFRKVIMASAAIPGAFPPVNIRVEANGKVYEELHVDGGTTRELFVLPVNAPFKSFDVLYPQPPIRRLYIVKNGKVTPEQEVVKATTLTIAARAISTLIKSQNWTELYRIYRMAKDANADFNLMAVPASFTQTTQQIYDPKYQKALYAEGIASGQAGVWMKLPPGELPPTKPVTRASKPTPKVTTSKPSPAKAPGPVPLNELQAAPSSSWQPVASTN
;
A
#
# COMPACT_ATOMS: atom_id res chain seq x y z
N MET A 1 -64.60 62.55 -13.91
CA MET A 1 -64.39 61.48 -14.90
C MET A 1 -62.91 61.06 -14.86
N ARG A 2 -62.62 59.82 -14.48
CA ARG A 2 -61.25 59.26 -14.33
C ARG A 2 -60.79 58.59 -15.64
N LYS A 3 -59.52 58.77 -16.00
CA LYS A 3 -58.80 58.10 -17.11
C LYS A 3 -58.69 56.57 -16.90
N PRO A 4 -58.54 55.77 -17.97
CA PRO A 4 -58.52 54.30 -17.91
C PRO A 4 -57.17 53.76 -17.41
N LYS A 5 -57.23 52.62 -16.72
CA LYS A 5 -56.09 51.82 -16.24
C LYS A 5 -55.38 51.13 -17.41
N GLN A 6 -54.07 51.24 -17.48
CA GLN A 6 -53.21 50.54 -18.44
C GLN A 6 -52.87 49.13 -17.91
N ASN A 7 -52.93 48.16 -18.81
CA ASN A 7 -52.84 46.71 -18.60
C ASN A 7 -51.59 46.24 -17.83
N SER A 8 -51.78 45.64 -16.64
CA SER A 8 -50.73 44.99 -15.84
C SER A 8 -50.58 43.48 -16.10
N GLY A 9 -51.48 42.86 -16.87
CA GLY A 9 -51.50 41.40 -17.06
C GLY A 9 -50.44 40.84 -18.02
N ALA A 10 -50.12 41.58 -19.09
CA ALA A 10 -49.20 41.09 -20.13
C ALA A 10 -47.74 40.93 -19.62
N ASN A 11 -47.31 41.78 -18.70
CA ASN A 11 -45.95 41.74 -18.14
C ASN A 11 -45.71 40.57 -17.18
N VAL A 12 -46.76 40.02 -16.55
CA VAL A 12 -46.61 38.91 -15.59
C VAL A 12 -46.47 37.58 -16.34
N VAL A 13 -47.28 37.37 -17.38
CA VAL A 13 -47.21 36.15 -18.20
C VAL A 13 -45.88 36.06 -18.94
N GLN A 14 -45.39 37.17 -19.51
CA GLN A 14 -44.10 37.19 -20.20
C GLN A 14 -42.92 36.94 -19.24
N ARG A 15 -42.98 37.43 -18.00
CA ARG A 15 -41.96 37.15 -16.98
C ARG A 15 -42.00 35.71 -16.48
N LEU A 16 -43.18 35.09 -16.38
CA LEU A 16 -43.33 33.69 -15.98
C LEU A 16 -42.86 32.72 -17.08
N VAL A 17 -43.08 33.05 -18.35
CA VAL A 17 -42.58 32.26 -19.49
C VAL A 17 -41.05 32.36 -19.60
N ILE A 18 -40.46 33.55 -19.39
CA ILE A 18 -38.99 33.72 -19.38
C ILE A 18 -38.38 33.00 -18.17
N ALA A 19 -38.99 33.08 -16.98
CA ALA A 19 -38.52 32.36 -15.80
C ALA A 19 -38.63 30.83 -15.96
N GLY A 20 -39.71 30.34 -16.59
CA GLY A 20 -39.87 28.92 -16.93
C GLY A 20 -38.85 28.44 -17.97
N ALA A 21 -38.54 29.25 -18.98
CA ALA A 21 -37.54 28.93 -19.99
C ALA A 21 -36.10 29.00 -19.46
N LEU A 22 -35.79 29.89 -18.50
CA LEU A 22 -34.51 29.87 -17.79
C LEU A 22 -34.39 28.67 -16.85
N ALA A 23 -35.47 28.26 -16.19
CA ALA A 23 -35.48 27.10 -15.30
C ALA A 23 -35.29 25.77 -16.06
N THR A 24 -35.82 25.66 -17.28
CA THR A 24 -35.59 24.48 -18.14
C THR A 24 -34.24 24.52 -18.86
N GLY A 25 -33.69 25.70 -19.14
CA GLY A 25 -32.33 25.86 -19.69
C GLY A 25 -31.21 25.52 -18.70
N LEU A 26 -31.43 25.74 -17.40
CA LEU A 26 -30.46 25.43 -16.33
C LEU A 26 -30.42 23.94 -15.96
N GLY A 27 -31.45 23.15 -16.28
CA GLY A 27 -31.46 21.70 -16.07
C GLY A 27 -30.74 20.91 -17.18
N ALA A 28 -30.56 21.50 -18.36
CA ALA A 28 -29.99 20.81 -19.53
C ALA A 28 -28.45 20.90 -19.63
N CYS A 29 -27.80 21.76 -18.83
CA CYS A 29 -26.33 21.89 -18.80
C CYS A 29 -25.67 21.16 -17.62
N ALA A 30 -26.45 20.47 -16.79
CA ALA A 30 -25.96 19.59 -15.72
C ALA A 30 -25.96 18.11 -16.16
N ALA A 31 -25.66 17.84 -17.44
CA ALA A 31 -25.19 16.53 -17.83
C ALA A 31 -23.80 16.34 -17.20
N THR A 32 -23.76 15.97 -15.92
CA THR A 32 -22.61 15.29 -15.36
C THR A 32 -22.34 14.12 -16.31
N LEU A 33 -21.24 14.16 -17.06
CA LEU A 33 -20.77 13.01 -17.83
C LEU A 33 -20.65 11.86 -16.83
N GLU A 34 -21.65 10.98 -16.83
CA GLU A 34 -21.69 9.82 -15.96
C GLU A 34 -20.50 8.94 -16.36
N ARG A 35 -19.58 8.72 -15.42
CA ARG A 35 -18.41 7.88 -15.66
C ARG A 35 -18.88 6.49 -16.11
N ASN A 36 -18.41 6.01 -17.25
CA ASN A 36 -18.73 4.67 -17.72
C ASN A 36 -17.90 3.61 -16.98
N GLY A 37 -18.32 3.28 -15.76
CA GLY A 37 -17.71 2.23 -14.93
C GLY A 37 -18.12 0.81 -15.32
N ILE A 38 -17.40 -0.18 -14.79
CA ILE A 38 -17.74 -1.61 -14.97
C ILE A 38 -18.52 -2.09 -13.75
N ALA A 39 -19.82 -2.30 -13.90
CA ALA A 39 -20.68 -2.84 -12.82
C ALA A 39 -20.67 -4.38 -12.74
N ASP A 40 -20.29 -5.07 -13.83
CA ASP A 40 -20.27 -6.53 -13.90
C ASP A 40 -18.88 -7.07 -13.53
N ALA A 41 -18.82 -7.89 -12.49
CA ALA A 41 -17.56 -8.45 -12.00
C ALA A 41 -16.87 -9.33 -13.05
N THR A 42 -17.61 -10.14 -13.82
CA THR A 42 -17.06 -11.02 -14.86
C THR A 42 -16.44 -10.21 -16.00
N LEU A 43 -17.04 -9.07 -16.33
CA LEU A 43 -16.50 -8.13 -17.31
C LEU A 43 -15.23 -7.46 -16.79
N ALA A 44 -15.20 -7.10 -15.50
CA ALA A 44 -14.03 -6.51 -14.85
C ALA A 44 -12.82 -7.45 -14.86
N GLU A 45 -13.03 -8.77 -14.72
CA GLU A 45 -11.97 -9.80 -14.83
C GLU A 45 -11.24 -9.76 -16.18
N ASN A 46 -11.94 -9.35 -17.25
CA ASN A 46 -11.40 -9.33 -18.60
C ASN A 46 -10.99 -7.92 -19.06
N ALA A 47 -11.12 -6.91 -18.20
CA ALA A 47 -10.81 -5.53 -18.52
C ALA A 47 -9.29 -5.27 -18.51
N ASN A 48 -8.78 -4.80 -19.65
CA ASN A 48 -7.36 -4.53 -19.87
C ASN A 48 -7.13 -3.09 -20.30
N VAL A 49 -5.95 -2.53 -20.02
CA VAL A 49 -5.59 -1.24 -20.60
C VAL A 49 -5.41 -1.41 -22.11
N LYS A 50 -6.03 -0.51 -22.89
CA LYS A 50 -5.96 -0.54 -24.35
C LYS A 50 -4.51 -0.63 -24.83
N ASN A 51 -4.24 -1.54 -25.76
CA ASN A 51 -2.91 -1.79 -26.36
C ASN A 51 -1.81 -2.21 -25.36
N LEU A 52 -2.16 -2.45 -24.10
CA LEU A 52 -1.23 -2.80 -23.02
C LEU A 52 -1.74 -4.04 -22.26
N PRO A 53 -1.93 -5.19 -22.92
CA PRO A 53 -2.35 -6.42 -22.24
C PRO A 53 -1.24 -6.93 -21.31
N GLY A 54 -1.62 -7.55 -20.19
CA GLY A 54 -0.66 -8.17 -19.27
C GLY A 54 0.20 -7.19 -18.47
N VAL A 55 -0.24 -5.94 -18.32
CA VAL A 55 0.44 -4.95 -17.46
C VAL A 55 -0.16 -4.84 -16.06
N ARG A 56 -1.34 -5.42 -15.83
CA ARG A 56 -2.06 -5.35 -14.55
C ARG A 56 -2.74 -6.67 -14.20
N PHE A 57 -2.89 -6.93 -12.90
CA PHE A 57 -3.53 -8.14 -12.37
C PHE A 57 -4.17 -7.87 -11.02
N TRP A 58 -5.16 -8.69 -10.65
CA TRP A 58 -5.70 -8.65 -9.31
C TRP A 58 -4.68 -9.17 -8.29
N GLY A 59 -4.48 -8.39 -7.22
CA GLY A 59 -3.50 -8.65 -6.17
C GLY A 59 -3.99 -9.58 -5.06
N ASP A 60 -5.25 -10.00 -5.10
CA ASP A 60 -5.92 -10.88 -4.14
C ASP A 60 -6.12 -12.30 -4.67
N GLU A 61 -5.84 -12.55 -5.94
CA GLU A 61 -5.98 -13.86 -6.57
C GLU A 61 -4.97 -14.87 -6.02
N VAL A 62 -5.49 -16.08 -5.73
CA VAL A 62 -4.71 -17.28 -5.44
C VAL A 62 -4.80 -18.18 -6.67
N PRO A 63 -3.71 -18.32 -7.45
CA PRO A 63 -3.74 -19.13 -8.66
C PRO A 63 -3.77 -20.63 -8.34
N ALA A 64 -4.41 -21.41 -9.21
CA ALA A 64 -4.28 -22.87 -9.20
C ALA A 64 -2.86 -23.32 -9.61
N ASP A 65 -2.25 -22.62 -10.57
CA ASP A 65 -0.86 -22.81 -10.99
C ASP A 65 -0.08 -21.49 -10.84
N PRO A 66 0.67 -21.33 -9.73
CA PRO A 66 1.48 -20.13 -9.50
C PRO A 66 2.51 -19.85 -10.61
N VAL A 67 3.08 -20.89 -11.21
CA VAL A 67 4.17 -20.76 -12.18
C VAL A 67 3.63 -20.28 -13.51
N ALA A 68 2.53 -20.88 -13.99
CA ALA A 68 1.83 -20.41 -15.17
C ALA A 68 1.35 -18.96 -14.97
N GLU A 69 0.84 -18.64 -13.77
CA GLU A 69 0.36 -17.30 -13.49
C GLU A 69 1.49 -16.27 -13.50
N ILE A 70 2.64 -16.52 -12.87
CA ILE A 70 3.78 -15.60 -12.98
C ILE A 70 4.19 -15.39 -14.44
N ARG A 71 4.26 -16.44 -15.25
CA ARG A 71 4.61 -16.30 -16.68
C ARG A 71 3.59 -15.45 -17.43
N ARG A 72 2.29 -15.64 -17.17
CA ARG A 72 1.23 -14.78 -17.70
C ARG A 72 1.39 -13.33 -17.25
N ARG A 73 1.81 -13.10 -16.00
CA ARG A 73 2.00 -11.76 -15.42
C ARG A 73 3.28 -11.05 -15.86
N THR A 74 4.21 -11.79 -16.45
CA THR A 74 5.53 -11.31 -16.87
C THR A 74 5.88 -11.82 -18.28
N PRO A 75 5.01 -11.56 -19.29
CA PRO A 75 5.08 -12.24 -20.58
C PRO A 75 6.37 -11.97 -21.35
N SER A 76 6.94 -10.77 -21.22
CA SER A 76 8.17 -10.38 -21.91
C SER A 76 9.42 -10.48 -21.03
N LEU A 77 9.27 -10.89 -19.76
CA LEU A 77 10.39 -10.95 -18.83
C LEU A 77 11.31 -12.13 -19.20
N PRO A 78 12.63 -11.90 -19.30
CA PRO A 78 13.60 -13.00 -19.28
C PRO A 78 13.51 -13.80 -17.96
N PRO A 79 14.27 -14.90 -17.79
CA PRO A 79 14.32 -15.60 -16.52
C PRO A 79 14.55 -14.62 -15.35
N ILE A 80 13.75 -14.73 -14.30
CA ILE A 80 13.87 -13.88 -13.12
C ILE A 80 15.28 -14.03 -12.57
N ALA A 81 15.92 -12.92 -12.18
CA ALA A 81 17.28 -12.91 -11.66
C ALA A 81 18.32 -13.49 -12.64
N LYS A 82 18.07 -13.43 -13.97
CA LYS A 82 18.99 -13.93 -15.01
C LYS A 82 20.42 -13.40 -14.82
N ASN A 83 20.54 -12.11 -14.54
CA ASN A 83 21.81 -11.41 -14.40
C ASN A 83 22.19 -11.16 -12.92
N ALA A 84 21.48 -11.79 -11.97
CA ALA A 84 21.73 -11.60 -10.55
C ALA A 84 23.07 -12.20 -10.12
N GLN A 85 23.58 -11.70 -9.00
CA GLN A 85 24.74 -12.28 -8.34
C GLN A 85 24.46 -13.73 -7.93
N ARG A 86 25.51 -14.55 -7.83
CA ARG A 86 25.40 -15.97 -7.45
C ARG A 86 26.21 -16.27 -6.19
N GLY A 87 25.60 -17.03 -5.28
CA GLY A 87 26.25 -17.58 -4.09
C GLY A 87 26.26 -19.10 -4.15
N GLY A 88 27.45 -19.71 -4.25
CA GLY A 88 27.59 -21.17 -4.36
C GLY A 88 26.84 -21.77 -5.55
N GLY A 89 26.88 -21.09 -6.71
CA GLY A 89 26.20 -21.50 -7.95
C GLY A 89 24.71 -21.12 -8.04
N ARG A 90 24.07 -20.76 -6.93
CA ARG A 90 22.65 -20.38 -6.86
C ARG A 90 22.46 -18.88 -7.07
N PRO A 91 21.44 -18.43 -7.82
CA PRO A 91 21.13 -17.01 -7.90
C PRO A 91 20.71 -16.46 -6.53
N ILE A 92 21.15 -15.25 -6.23
CA ILE A 92 20.70 -14.48 -5.07
C ILE A 92 19.55 -13.60 -5.56
N VAL A 93 18.42 -13.64 -4.86
CA VAL A 93 17.23 -12.85 -5.15
C VAL A 93 17.01 -11.91 -3.97
N GLU A 94 17.40 -10.67 -4.19
CA GLU A 94 17.27 -9.53 -3.31
C GLU A 94 15.93 -8.82 -3.59
N THR A 95 14.97 -9.01 -2.69
CA THR A 95 13.63 -8.38 -2.80
C THR A 95 13.55 -7.16 -1.90
N LEU A 96 13.22 -6.00 -2.45
CA LEU A 96 12.88 -4.79 -1.71
C LEU A 96 11.37 -4.54 -1.75
N ALA A 97 10.72 -4.45 -0.59
CA ALA A 97 9.34 -4.04 -0.46
C ALA A 97 9.23 -2.72 0.30
N LEU A 98 8.61 -1.72 -0.34
CA LEU A 98 8.44 -0.38 0.18
C LEU A 98 6.95 -0.15 0.52
N SER A 99 6.65 0.05 1.80
CA SER A 99 5.26 0.19 2.24
C SER A 99 4.66 1.56 1.90
N GLY A 100 3.35 1.66 2.11
CA GLY A 100 2.70 2.95 2.29
C GLY A 100 3.17 3.70 3.54
N GLY A 101 2.61 4.89 3.75
CA GLY A 101 3.02 5.79 4.84
C GLY A 101 2.83 7.28 4.57
N GLY A 102 2.30 7.66 3.41
CA GLY A 102 2.05 9.06 3.05
C GLY A 102 3.31 9.92 3.21
N ALA A 103 3.23 10.93 4.09
CA ALA A 103 4.34 11.82 4.42
C ALA A 103 5.57 11.10 5.01
N ASP A 104 5.42 9.88 5.54
CA ASP A 104 6.53 9.16 6.17
C ASP A 104 7.51 8.55 5.16
N GLY A 105 7.25 8.65 3.85
CA GLY A 105 8.15 8.14 2.81
C GLY A 105 9.55 8.76 2.82
N ALA A 106 9.75 9.94 3.42
CA ALA A 106 11.08 10.49 3.64
C ALA A 106 12.00 9.56 4.41
N PHE A 107 11.46 8.77 5.35
CA PHE A 107 12.24 7.75 6.05
C PHE A 107 12.83 6.74 5.07
N GLY A 108 12.00 6.13 4.21
CA GLY A 108 12.46 5.12 3.26
C GLY A 108 13.45 5.68 2.25
N ALA A 109 13.22 6.90 1.75
CA ALA A 109 14.14 7.59 0.86
C ALA A 109 15.51 7.87 1.54
N GLY A 110 15.50 8.37 2.78
CA GLY A 110 16.72 8.60 3.56
C GLY A 110 17.44 7.29 3.88
N MET A 111 16.70 6.25 4.23
CA MET A 111 17.25 4.92 4.53
C MET A 111 17.99 4.33 3.34
N LEU A 112 17.39 4.40 2.15
CA LEU A 112 18.03 3.95 0.92
C LEU A 112 19.34 4.71 0.64
N ALA A 113 19.35 6.03 0.81
CA ALA A 113 20.55 6.85 0.65
C ALA A 113 21.63 6.55 1.71
N GLY A 114 21.23 6.32 2.97
CA GLY A 114 22.14 5.94 4.04
C GLY A 114 22.77 4.57 3.80
N TRP A 115 21.98 3.62 3.29
CA TRP A 115 22.46 2.30 2.90
C TRP A 115 23.40 2.37 1.69
N SER A 116 23.09 3.20 0.69
CA SER A 116 24.02 3.48 -0.41
C SER A 116 25.35 4.05 0.09
N ALA A 117 25.30 5.01 1.04
CA ALA A 117 26.50 5.60 1.64
C ALA A 117 27.33 4.58 2.44
N ARG A 118 26.71 3.53 2.99
CA ARG A 118 27.40 2.40 3.62
C ARG A 118 28.18 1.55 2.61
N GLY A 119 27.82 1.61 1.32
CA GLY A 119 28.55 1.00 0.20
C GLY A 119 28.19 -0.45 -0.09
N ASP A 120 27.19 -1.01 0.58
CA ASP A 120 26.79 -2.42 0.49
C ASP A 120 25.29 -2.61 0.16
N ARG A 121 24.64 -1.57 -0.37
CA ARG A 121 23.26 -1.69 -0.88
C ARG A 121 23.24 -2.59 -2.11
N PRO A 122 22.49 -3.71 -2.09
CA PRO A 122 22.44 -4.62 -3.22
C PRO A 122 21.65 -4.01 -4.38
N GLU A 123 21.89 -4.54 -5.58
CA GLU A 123 20.95 -4.40 -6.70
C GLU A 123 19.78 -5.35 -6.43
N PHE A 124 18.55 -4.83 -6.47
CA PHE A 124 17.36 -5.63 -6.15
C PHE A 124 16.79 -6.29 -7.40
N GLU A 125 16.62 -7.62 -7.40
CA GLU A 125 15.93 -8.35 -8.47
C GLU A 125 14.43 -8.09 -8.47
N ILE A 126 13.83 -7.80 -7.32
CA ILE A 126 12.40 -7.52 -7.18
C ILE A 126 12.22 -6.28 -6.33
N VAL A 127 11.53 -5.27 -6.86
CA VAL A 127 11.13 -4.07 -6.11
C VAL A 127 9.62 -3.91 -6.18
N THR A 128 8.99 -3.78 -5.03
CA THR A 128 7.56 -3.52 -4.89
C THR A 128 7.30 -2.23 -4.13
N GLY A 129 6.25 -1.51 -4.52
CA GLY A 129 5.89 -0.23 -3.89
C GLY A 129 4.38 -0.05 -3.75
N VAL A 130 3.98 0.54 -2.63
CA VAL A 130 2.59 0.97 -2.36
C VAL A 130 2.63 2.41 -1.84
N SER A 131 1.77 3.29 -2.35
CA SER A 131 1.65 4.67 -1.84
C SER A 131 2.98 5.42 -1.88
N ALA A 132 3.45 5.96 -0.76
CA ALA A 132 4.79 6.52 -0.64
C ALA A 132 5.88 5.60 -1.23
N GLY A 133 5.77 4.29 -1.00
CA GLY A 133 6.65 3.28 -1.58
C GLY A 133 6.56 3.16 -3.10
N ALA A 134 5.40 3.44 -3.71
CA ALA A 134 5.27 3.46 -5.17
C ALA A 134 6.03 4.63 -5.81
N ILE A 135 6.09 5.78 -5.13
CA ILE A 135 6.92 6.91 -5.57
C ILE A 135 8.41 6.55 -5.46
N ILE A 136 8.81 5.87 -4.38
CA ILE A 136 10.22 5.52 -4.13
C ILE A 136 10.71 4.37 -5.04
N ALA A 137 9.85 3.40 -5.32
CA ALA A 137 10.21 2.13 -5.96
C ALA A 137 10.95 2.26 -7.31
N PRO A 138 10.53 3.11 -8.27
CA PRO A 138 11.24 3.28 -9.54
C PRO A 138 12.69 3.74 -9.36
N PHE A 139 12.94 4.66 -8.42
CA PHE A 139 14.28 5.17 -8.13
C PHE A 139 15.10 4.11 -7.39
N ALA A 140 14.49 3.42 -6.42
CA ALA A 140 15.15 2.35 -5.68
C ALA A 140 15.58 1.19 -6.59
N TYR A 141 14.76 0.90 -7.61
CA TYR A 141 15.01 -0.09 -8.65
C TYR A 141 16.16 0.31 -9.58
N LEU A 142 16.29 1.57 -9.96
CA LEU A 142 17.43 2.03 -10.75
C LEU A 142 18.73 2.18 -9.95
N GLY A 143 18.65 2.20 -8.62
CA GLY A 143 19.79 2.09 -7.71
C GLY A 143 20.33 3.43 -7.19
N PRO A 144 21.53 3.44 -6.58
CA PRO A 144 22.06 4.57 -5.80
C PRO A 144 22.19 5.90 -6.56
N SER A 145 22.33 5.86 -7.89
CA SER A 145 22.41 7.07 -8.72
C SER A 145 21.16 7.96 -8.63
N GLN A 146 20.04 7.40 -8.14
CA GLN A 146 18.78 8.11 -7.99
C GLN A 146 18.55 8.70 -6.59
N ASP A 147 19.44 8.47 -5.62
CA ASP A 147 19.20 8.86 -4.23
C ASP A 147 19.08 10.38 -4.03
N GLU A 148 19.79 11.18 -4.83
CA GLU A 148 19.67 12.64 -4.81
C GLU A 148 18.30 13.12 -5.32
N LYS A 149 17.73 12.47 -6.33
CA LYS A 149 16.37 12.78 -6.80
C LYS A 149 15.36 12.45 -5.69
N LEU A 150 15.52 11.31 -5.02
CA LEU A 150 14.69 10.96 -3.86
C LEU A 150 14.82 11.99 -2.74
N ARG A 151 16.04 12.48 -2.44
CA ARG A 151 16.23 13.55 -1.45
C ARG A 151 15.39 14.78 -1.79
N ARG A 152 15.42 15.25 -3.05
CA ARG A 152 14.66 16.43 -3.48
C ARG A 152 13.15 16.22 -3.36
N ILE A 153 12.64 15.11 -3.92
CA ILE A 153 11.22 14.72 -3.87
C ILE A 153 10.69 14.78 -2.44
N TRP A 154 11.45 14.26 -1.48
CA TRP A 154 10.99 14.14 -0.10
C TRP A 154 11.29 15.37 0.76
N THR A 155 12.30 16.18 0.47
CA THR A 155 12.76 17.23 1.41
C THR A 155 12.66 18.67 0.92
N GLU A 156 12.39 18.91 -0.36
CA GLU A 156 12.46 20.25 -0.96
C GLU A 156 11.09 20.84 -1.33
N TYR A 157 10.05 20.01 -1.48
CA TYR A 157 8.70 20.47 -1.82
C TYR A 157 7.85 20.76 -0.58
N LYS A 158 6.94 21.73 -0.71
CA LYS A 158 5.95 22.09 0.31
C LYS A 158 4.55 21.58 -0.06
N ALA A 159 3.67 21.50 0.93
CA ALA A 159 2.25 21.16 0.76
C ALA A 159 1.58 21.83 -0.45
N SER A 160 1.79 23.14 -0.62
CA SER A 160 1.17 23.96 -1.68
C SER A 160 1.64 23.61 -3.09
N GLU A 161 2.79 22.95 -3.23
CA GLU A 161 3.37 22.53 -4.50
C GLU A 161 2.92 21.11 -4.88
N VAL A 162 2.36 20.36 -3.91
CA VAL A 162 1.89 18.99 -4.09
C VAL A 162 0.36 18.92 -4.10
N VAL A 163 -0.32 19.79 -3.34
CA VAL A 163 -1.76 19.75 -3.10
C VAL A 163 -2.35 21.15 -3.27
N THR A 164 -3.46 21.27 -4.02
CA THR A 164 -4.22 22.53 -4.08
C THR A 164 -5.19 22.66 -2.89
N ALA A 165 -5.43 23.89 -2.42
CA ALA A 165 -6.27 24.17 -1.25
C ALA A 165 -7.77 23.75 -1.42
N SER A 166 -8.18 23.38 -2.64
CA SER A 166 -9.57 23.12 -3.02
C SER A 166 -10.08 21.70 -2.68
N ILE A 167 -9.26 20.81 -2.11
CA ILE A 167 -9.62 19.41 -1.85
C ILE A 167 -10.55 19.25 -0.62
N LEU A 168 -10.72 20.30 0.19
CA LEU A 168 -11.31 20.18 1.53
C LEU A 168 -12.85 20.27 1.68
N PRO A 169 -13.69 20.40 0.61
CA PRO A 169 -15.13 20.13 0.78
C PRO A 169 -15.81 19.25 -0.31
N GLY A 170 -15.08 18.69 -1.28
CA GLY A 170 -15.66 18.12 -2.51
C GLY A 170 -16.47 16.81 -2.40
N LEU A 171 -16.71 16.26 -1.22
CA LEU A 171 -17.34 14.93 -1.07
C LEU A 171 -18.88 14.95 -1.01
N PHE A 172 -19.52 16.09 -1.30
CA PHE A 172 -20.98 16.23 -1.33
C PHE A 172 -21.49 16.72 -2.70
N GLY A 173 -21.39 15.88 -3.73
CA GLY A 173 -22.30 15.89 -4.88
C GLY A 173 -22.23 17.09 -5.86
N GLY A 174 -21.23 17.96 -5.78
CA GLY A 174 -20.94 18.95 -6.81
C GLY A 174 -19.67 18.59 -7.60
N PRO A 175 -19.45 19.11 -8.82
CA PRO A 175 -18.17 18.95 -9.52
C PRO A 175 -17.10 19.77 -8.78
N ALA A 176 -16.56 19.21 -7.70
CA ALA A 176 -15.33 19.69 -7.11
C ALA A 176 -14.18 19.22 -8.03
N LEU A 177 -13.86 20.05 -9.01
CA LEU A 177 -12.63 19.98 -9.80
C LEU A 177 -11.45 20.15 -8.82
N THR A 178 -11.07 19.04 -8.21
CA THR A 178 -9.86 18.94 -7.40
C THR A 178 -8.71 18.83 -8.36
N ASP A 179 -7.88 19.86 -8.39
CA ASP A 179 -6.80 19.95 -9.36
C ASP A 179 -5.63 19.07 -8.94
N THR A 180 -5.51 17.88 -9.56
CA THR A 180 -4.36 16.96 -9.42
C THR A 180 -3.13 17.43 -10.19
N THR A 181 -3.24 18.54 -10.94
CA THR A 181 -2.17 19.03 -11.81
C THR A 181 -0.84 19.25 -11.10
N PRO A 182 -0.73 19.75 -9.84
CA PRO A 182 0.57 19.92 -9.20
C PRO A 182 1.31 18.60 -8.97
N LEU A 183 0.64 17.61 -8.36
CA LEU A 183 1.21 16.27 -8.17
C LEU A 183 1.52 15.60 -9.51
N ALA A 184 0.62 15.72 -10.50
CA ALA A 184 0.84 15.16 -11.83
C ALA A 184 2.05 15.78 -12.54
N LYS A 185 2.24 17.10 -12.44
CA LYS A 185 3.42 17.82 -12.96
C LYS A 185 4.69 17.37 -12.27
N LEU A 186 4.66 17.25 -10.94
CA LEU A 186 5.81 16.79 -10.17
C LEU A 186 6.20 15.35 -10.55
N ILE A 187 5.23 14.44 -10.67
CA ILE A 187 5.48 13.09 -11.16
C ILE A 187 6.07 13.14 -12.58
N ALA A 188 5.55 13.99 -13.46
CA ALA A 188 6.04 14.11 -14.83
C ALA A 188 7.46 14.68 -14.94
N GLU A 189 7.89 15.51 -13.97
CA GLU A 189 9.25 16.06 -13.88
C GLU A 189 10.29 14.97 -13.62
N TYR A 190 9.98 14.00 -12.75
CA TYR A 190 10.95 12.95 -12.39
C TYR A 190 10.76 11.63 -13.14
N ILE A 191 9.54 11.32 -13.56
CA ILE A 191 9.22 10.12 -14.36
C ILE A 191 9.12 10.55 -15.81
N ASP A 192 10.26 10.63 -16.50
CA ASP A 192 10.36 10.98 -17.92
C ASP A 192 10.59 9.74 -18.81
N ARG A 193 10.83 9.98 -20.11
CA ARG A 193 11.10 8.90 -21.08
C ARG A 193 12.41 8.18 -20.77
N ASP A 194 13.43 8.91 -20.32
CA ASP A 194 14.74 8.34 -20.02
C ASP A 194 14.66 7.39 -18.83
N MET A 195 13.90 7.77 -17.79
CA MET A 195 13.62 6.88 -16.67
C MET A 195 12.84 5.64 -17.12
N LEU A 196 11.83 5.79 -17.98
CA LEU A 196 11.10 4.66 -18.55
C LEU A 196 12.04 3.71 -19.31
N GLN A 197 12.91 4.25 -20.17
CA GLN A 197 13.87 3.46 -20.93
C GLN A 197 14.88 2.73 -20.02
N ALA A 198 15.33 3.40 -18.94
CA ALA A 198 16.20 2.77 -17.94
C ALA A 198 15.49 1.60 -17.24
N ILE A 199 14.22 1.78 -16.84
CA ILE A 199 13.42 0.72 -16.21
C ILE A 199 13.19 -0.44 -17.18
N ALA A 200 12.87 -0.16 -18.45
CA ALA A 200 12.73 -1.19 -19.47
C ALA A 200 14.02 -1.99 -19.67
N THR A 201 15.18 -1.32 -19.64
CA THR A 201 16.50 -1.96 -19.75
C THR A 201 16.75 -2.93 -18.59
N GLU A 202 16.47 -2.50 -17.35
CA GLU A 202 16.58 -3.34 -16.17
C GLU A 202 15.56 -4.49 -16.15
N TYR A 203 14.35 -4.26 -16.67
CA TYR A 203 13.35 -5.31 -16.85
C TYR A 203 13.87 -6.42 -17.77
N MET A 204 14.55 -6.05 -18.86
CA MET A 204 15.20 -6.99 -19.78
C MET A 204 16.46 -7.65 -19.20
N ARG A 205 16.91 -7.26 -18.00
CA ARG A 205 17.92 -8.01 -17.21
C ARG A 205 17.30 -9.07 -16.30
N GLY A 206 15.97 -9.22 -16.30
CA GLY A 206 15.23 -10.17 -15.46
C GLY A 206 14.86 -9.62 -14.08
N ARG A 207 14.84 -8.30 -13.92
CA ARG A 207 14.46 -7.62 -12.67
C ARG A 207 13.00 -7.16 -12.74
N ILE A 208 12.27 -7.20 -11.64
CA ILE A 208 10.84 -6.87 -11.58
C ILE A 208 10.62 -5.60 -10.78
N LEU A 209 9.83 -4.67 -11.33
CA LEU A 209 9.29 -3.50 -10.62
C LEU A 209 7.77 -3.56 -10.64
N MET A 210 7.15 -3.53 -9.46
CA MET A 210 5.70 -3.59 -9.32
C MET A 210 5.14 -2.55 -8.36
N VAL A 211 3.96 -2.02 -8.68
CA VAL A 211 3.24 -1.06 -7.86
C VAL A 211 1.80 -1.53 -7.63
N LEU A 212 1.24 -1.25 -6.46
CA LEU A 212 -0.13 -1.61 -6.11
C LEU A 212 -1.03 -0.37 -6.00
N THR A 213 -2.21 -0.45 -6.61
CA THR A 213 -3.31 0.51 -6.43
C THR A 213 -4.53 -0.22 -5.90
N THR A 214 -5.52 0.51 -5.38
CA THR A 214 -6.84 -0.07 -5.09
C THR A 214 -7.81 0.35 -6.18
N ASN A 215 -8.43 -0.61 -6.88
CA ASN A 215 -9.60 -0.33 -7.71
C ASN A 215 -10.81 -0.22 -6.78
N LEU A 216 -11.37 0.99 -6.69
CA LEU A 216 -12.43 1.32 -5.74
C LEU A 216 -13.79 0.77 -6.17
N ASP A 217 -14.02 0.63 -7.47
CA ASP A 217 -15.26 0.04 -8.02
C ASP A 217 -15.38 -1.43 -7.65
N ALA A 218 -14.27 -2.17 -7.78
CA ALA A 218 -14.19 -3.59 -7.45
C ALA A 218 -13.85 -3.85 -5.98
N GLN A 219 -13.37 -2.83 -5.24
CA GLN A 219 -12.79 -2.93 -3.89
C GLN A 219 -11.62 -3.92 -3.80
N ARG A 220 -10.80 -3.98 -4.86
CA ARG A 220 -9.74 -5.00 -5.01
C ARG A 220 -8.37 -4.37 -5.25
N PRO A 221 -7.31 -4.98 -4.74
CA PRO A 221 -5.94 -4.58 -5.07
C PRO A 221 -5.64 -4.88 -6.53
N VAL A 222 -4.99 -3.96 -7.23
CA VAL A 222 -4.48 -4.13 -8.59
C VAL A 222 -2.97 -3.94 -8.56
N VAL A 223 -2.24 -4.99 -8.96
CA VAL A 223 -0.77 -4.98 -9.12
C VAL A 223 -0.45 -4.64 -10.56
N TRP A 224 0.42 -3.64 -10.73
CA TRP A 224 0.90 -3.15 -12.02
C TRP A 224 2.35 -3.58 -12.23
N ASN A 225 2.63 -4.20 -13.38
CA ASN A 225 3.98 -4.55 -13.81
C ASN A 225 4.59 -3.35 -14.54
N MET A 226 5.31 -2.52 -13.79
CA MET A 226 5.85 -1.25 -14.27
C MET A 226 6.95 -1.44 -15.31
N GLY A 227 7.67 -2.56 -15.26
CA GLY A 227 8.68 -2.92 -16.25
C GLY A 227 8.06 -3.29 -17.61
N GLU A 228 6.96 -4.04 -17.61
CA GLU A 228 6.23 -4.35 -18.84
C GLU A 228 5.60 -3.09 -19.44
N ILE A 229 5.06 -2.18 -18.62
CA ILE A 229 4.58 -0.87 -19.09
C ILE A 229 5.74 -0.11 -19.75
N ALA A 230 6.87 0.03 -19.04
CA ALA A 230 8.02 0.79 -19.53
C ALA A 230 8.59 0.26 -20.85
N ARG A 231 8.63 -1.07 -21.01
CA ARG A 231 9.14 -1.75 -22.22
C ARG A 231 8.41 -1.36 -23.51
N GLN A 232 7.17 -0.90 -23.41
CA GLN A 232 6.36 -0.53 -24.57
C GLN A 232 6.86 0.76 -25.23
N GLY A 233 7.50 1.65 -24.46
CA GLY A 233 8.16 2.86 -24.97
C GLY A 233 7.23 3.92 -25.58
N SER A 234 5.92 3.74 -25.51
CA SER A 234 4.93 4.67 -26.10
C SER A 234 4.51 5.79 -25.14
N ASP A 235 3.87 6.82 -25.68
CA ASP A 235 3.36 7.96 -24.91
C ASP A 235 2.23 7.52 -23.97
N GLU A 236 1.41 6.58 -24.42
CA GLU A 236 0.35 5.95 -23.61
C GLU A 236 0.94 5.15 -22.45
N ALA A 237 2.07 4.47 -22.67
CA ALA A 237 2.76 3.75 -21.60
C ALA A 237 3.35 4.71 -20.56
N LEU A 238 3.94 5.83 -20.99
CA LEU A 238 4.43 6.87 -20.07
C LEU A 238 3.28 7.49 -19.26
N ASP A 239 2.17 7.83 -19.92
CA ASP A 239 0.96 8.35 -19.25
C ASP A 239 0.40 7.34 -18.25
N LEU A 240 0.28 6.06 -18.63
CA LEU A 240 -0.16 5.00 -17.72
C LEU A 240 0.78 4.85 -16.53
N PHE A 241 2.10 4.81 -16.76
CA PHE A 241 3.09 4.68 -15.68
C PHE A 241 2.90 5.78 -14.64
N ARG A 242 2.81 7.04 -15.08
CA ARG A 242 2.59 8.20 -14.21
C ARG A 242 1.25 8.13 -13.49
N LYS A 243 0.18 7.74 -14.18
CA LYS A 243 -1.16 7.55 -13.58
C LYS A 243 -1.17 6.47 -12.51
N VAL A 244 -0.46 5.37 -12.71
CA VAL A 244 -0.36 4.29 -11.71
C VAL A 244 0.37 4.76 -10.46
N ILE A 245 1.48 5.49 -10.60
CA ILE A 245 2.19 6.09 -9.44
C ILE A 245 1.28 7.08 -8.72
N MET A 246 0.62 7.97 -9.46
CA MET A 246 -0.31 8.96 -8.91
C MET A 246 -1.47 8.29 -8.16
N ALA A 247 -2.09 7.27 -8.77
CA ALA A 247 -3.18 6.50 -8.18
C ALA A 247 -2.74 5.80 -6.90
N SER A 248 -1.57 5.17 -6.92
CA SER A 248 -1.03 4.46 -5.75
C SER A 248 -0.80 5.40 -4.57
N ALA A 249 -0.48 6.67 -4.82
CA ALA A 249 -0.25 7.70 -3.80
C ALA A 249 -1.49 8.57 -3.48
N ALA A 250 -2.64 8.33 -4.12
CA ALA A 250 -3.85 9.13 -3.96
C ALA A 250 -4.66 8.70 -2.73
N ILE A 251 -4.24 9.14 -1.54
CA ILE A 251 -4.88 8.80 -0.26
C ILE A 251 -6.34 9.33 -0.25
N PRO A 252 -7.35 8.46 -0.02
CA PRO A 252 -8.75 8.89 0.07
C PRO A 252 -8.97 10.02 1.07
N GLY A 253 -9.68 11.07 0.65
CA GLY A 253 -9.96 12.26 1.45
C GLY A 253 -8.84 13.33 1.45
N ALA A 254 -7.63 12.98 1.02
CA ALA A 254 -6.51 13.93 0.84
C ALA A 254 -6.23 14.23 -0.64
N PHE A 255 -6.47 13.26 -1.51
CA PHE A 255 -6.31 13.39 -2.97
C PHE A 255 -7.54 12.79 -3.67
N PRO A 256 -7.94 13.32 -4.83
CA PRO A 256 -8.98 12.69 -5.62
C PRO A 256 -8.50 11.38 -6.23
N PRO A 257 -9.43 10.45 -6.51
CA PRO A 257 -9.11 9.22 -7.22
C PRO A 257 -8.65 9.50 -8.66
N VAL A 258 -7.96 8.53 -9.24
CA VAL A 258 -7.45 8.57 -10.61
C VAL A 258 -8.28 7.63 -11.49
N ASN A 259 -8.83 8.17 -12.58
CA ASN A 259 -9.50 7.36 -13.60
C ASN A 259 -8.46 6.68 -14.50
N ILE A 260 -8.54 5.36 -14.62
CA ILE A 260 -7.75 4.58 -15.56
C ILE A 260 -8.67 3.98 -16.62
N ARG A 261 -8.41 4.30 -17.88
CA ARG A 261 -9.20 3.81 -19.02
C ARG A 261 -8.83 2.36 -19.33
N VAL A 262 -9.84 1.51 -19.45
CA VAL A 262 -9.71 0.09 -19.78
C VAL A 262 -10.68 -0.27 -20.91
N GLU A 263 -10.41 -1.36 -21.62
CA GLU A 263 -11.29 -1.94 -22.61
C GLU A 263 -11.71 -3.35 -22.20
N ALA A 264 -13.00 -3.65 -22.34
CA ALA A 264 -13.56 -4.98 -22.16
C ALA A 264 -14.64 -5.21 -23.22
N ASN A 265 -14.60 -6.36 -23.92
CA ASN A 265 -15.52 -6.70 -24.99
C ASN A 265 -15.71 -5.60 -26.06
N GLY A 266 -14.62 -4.91 -26.42
CA GLY A 266 -14.62 -3.84 -27.43
C GLY A 266 -15.22 -2.51 -26.96
N LYS A 267 -15.58 -2.37 -25.69
CA LYS A 267 -16.09 -1.13 -25.08
C LYS A 267 -15.06 -0.52 -24.14
N VAL A 268 -14.98 0.80 -24.14
CA VAL A 268 -14.10 1.57 -23.24
C VAL A 268 -14.84 1.88 -21.95
N TYR A 269 -14.17 1.63 -20.83
CA TYR A 269 -14.62 1.93 -19.49
C TYR A 269 -13.57 2.75 -18.74
N GLU A 270 -13.97 3.33 -17.62
CA GLU A 270 -13.07 4.01 -16.69
C GLU A 270 -13.17 3.34 -15.32
N GLU A 271 -12.06 2.79 -14.85
CA GLU A 271 -11.94 2.27 -13.49
C GLU A 271 -11.45 3.38 -12.55
N LEU A 272 -11.99 3.42 -11.34
CA LEU A 272 -11.63 4.40 -10.33
C LEU A 272 -10.56 3.84 -9.39
N HIS A 273 -9.35 4.43 -9.40
CA HIS A 273 -8.23 3.96 -8.59
C HIS A 273 -7.84 4.95 -7.48
N VAL A 274 -7.48 4.42 -6.31
CA VAL A 274 -6.96 5.16 -5.15
C VAL A 274 -5.73 4.45 -4.57
N ASP A 275 -5.22 5.02 -3.49
CA ASP A 275 -4.07 4.51 -2.76
C ASP A 275 -4.15 3.00 -2.49
N GLY A 276 -3.07 2.30 -2.82
CA GLY A 276 -2.97 0.85 -2.66
C GLY A 276 -3.05 0.39 -1.20
N GLY A 277 -2.61 1.22 -0.26
CA GLY A 277 -2.70 1.01 1.19
C GLY A 277 -4.13 0.82 1.68
N THR A 278 -5.13 1.30 0.92
CA THR A 278 -6.57 1.05 1.19
C THR A 278 -6.91 -0.44 1.21
N THR A 279 -6.20 -1.26 0.42
CA THR A 279 -6.37 -2.72 0.41
C THR A 279 -5.16 -3.45 0.99
N ARG A 280 -3.94 -3.01 0.66
CA ARG A 280 -2.67 -3.65 1.09
C ARG A 280 -1.54 -2.64 1.13
N GLU A 281 -0.95 -2.44 2.30
CA GLU A 281 0.18 -1.51 2.52
C GLU A 281 1.54 -2.02 2.04
N LEU A 282 1.70 -3.34 1.87
CA LEU A 282 2.95 -3.94 1.44
C LEU A 282 2.72 -5.31 0.76
N PHE A 283 3.63 -5.68 -0.15
CA PHE A 283 3.64 -6.97 -0.82
C PHE A 283 5.04 -7.28 -1.35
N VAL A 284 5.38 -8.55 -1.56
CA VAL A 284 6.73 -9.00 -1.99
C VAL A 284 6.72 -9.89 -3.23
N LEU A 285 5.54 -10.25 -3.72
CA LEU A 285 5.35 -11.11 -4.87
C LEU A 285 4.18 -10.64 -5.73
N PRO A 286 4.25 -10.85 -7.06
CA PRO A 286 3.14 -10.57 -7.98
C PRO A 286 1.90 -11.41 -7.72
N VAL A 287 2.05 -12.53 -7.01
CA VAL A 287 1.04 -13.58 -6.90
C VAL A 287 1.00 -14.10 -5.47
N ASN A 288 -0.19 -14.43 -4.96
CA ASN A 288 -0.36 -14.95 -3.62
C ASN A 288 -0.05 -16.46 -3.57
N ALA A 289 1.23 -16.81 -3.52
CA ALA A 289 1.70 -18.19 -3.40
C ALA A 289 3.02 -18.29 -2.60
N PRO A 290 3.34 -19.46 -2.00
CA PRO A 290 4.61 -19.66 -1.31
C PRO A 290 5.82 -19.46 -2.22
N PHE A 291 6.92 -18.89 -1.70
CA PHE A 291 8.14 -18.67 -2.51
C PHE A 291 8.70 -19.94 -3.17
N LYS A 292 8.59 -21.07 -2.47
CA LYS A 292 9.03 -22.39 -2.95
C LYS A 292 8.28 -22.84 -4.21
N SER A 293 7.05 -22.38 -4.43
CA SER A 293 6.31 -22.64 -5.67
C SER A 293 7.03 -22.10 -6.91
N PHE A 294 7.95 -21.14 -6.73
CA PHE A 294 8.72 -20.51 -7.80
C PHE A 294 10.16 -21.04 -7.93
N ASP A 295 10.59 -22.01 -7.12
CA ASP A 295 11.93 -22.58 -7.22
C ASP A 295 12.19 -23.18 -8.61
N VAL A 296 11.15 -23.72 -9.26
CA VAL A 296 11.20 -24.30 -10.61
C VAL A 296 11.52 -23.29 -11.71
N LEU A 297 11.42 -21.98 -11.43
CA LEU A 297 11.81 -20.93 -12.37
C LEU A 297 13.34 -20.75 -12.44
N TYR A 298 14.09 -21.42 -11.56
CA TYR A 298 15.53 -21.29 -11.45
C TYR A 298 16.20 -22.65 -11.68
N PRO A 299 17.44 -22.68 -12.21
CA PRO A 299 18.20 -23.93 -12.34
C PRO A 299 18.45 -24.62 -11.00
N GLN A 300 18.53 -23.85 -9.92
CA GLN A 300 18.61 -24.31 -8.54
C GLN A 300 17.81 -23.34 -7.66
N PRO A 301 17.22 -23.81 -6.53
CA PRO A 301 16.48 -22.94 -5.62
C PRO A 301 17.32 -21.71 -5.22
N PRO A 302 16.82 -20.48 -5.42
CA PRO A 302 17.60 -19.26 -5.17
C PRO A 302 17.84 -19.04 -3.68
N ILE A 303 18.91 -18.30 -3.38
CA ILE A 303 19.12 -17.69 -2.07
C ILE A 303 18.24 -16.44 -2.02
N ARG A 304 17.27 -16.39 -1.11
CA ARG A 304 16.34 -15.26 -1.02
C ARG A 304 16.68 -14.38 0.17
N ARG A 305 16.69 -13.07 -0.03
CA ARG A 305 16.70 -12.09 1.06
C ARG A 305 15.62 -11.04 0.78
N LEU A 306 14.82 -10.77 1.80
CA LEU A 306 13.72 -9.84 1.75
C LEU A 306 14.07 -8.65 2.62
N TYR A 307 14.11 -7.48 2.03
CA TYR A 307 14.25 -6.19 2.69
C TYR A 307 12.91 -5.47 2.64
N ILE A 308 12.34 -5.24 3.81
CA ILE A 308 11.04 -4.60 3.98
C ILE A 308 11.29 -3.27 4.66
N VAL A 309 10.88 -2.20 4.00
CA VAL A 309 10.99 -0.84 4.52
C VAL A 309 9.58 -0.36 4.80
N LYS A 310 9.23 -0.33 6.08
CA LYS A 310 7.98 0.24 6.52
C LYS A 310 8.17 1.74 6.75
N ASN A 311 7.63 2.57 5.85
CA ASN A 311 7.85 4.01 5.88
C ASN A 311 7.35 4.67 7.16
N GLY A 312 6.21 4.25 7.73
CA GLY A 312 5.73 4.77 9.02
C GLY A 312 6.08 3.87 10.22
N LYS A 313 5.84 4.35 11.44
CA LYS A 313 6.04 3.57 12.67
C LYS A 313 5.18 2.30 12.71
N VAL A 314 5.70 1.23 13.31
CA VAL A 314 4.93 -0.02 13.51
C VAL A 314 3.99 0.10 14.71
N THR A 315 4.37 0.85 15.73
CA THR A 315 3.58 1.03 16.95
C THR A 315 2.42 2.04 16.76
N PRO A 316 1.31 1.90 17.50
CA PRO A 316 0.25 2.90 17.54
C PRO A 316 0.76 4.28 17.94
N GLU A 317 0.10 5.32 17.43
CA GLU A 317 0.40 6.72 17.75
C GLU A 317 -0.86 7.40 18.26
N GLN A 318 -0.75 7.98 19.46
CA GLN A 318 -1.83 8.72 20.12
C GLN A 318 -1.98 10.08 19.46
N GLU A 319 -3.22 10.43 19.09
CA GLU A 319 -3.55 11.70 18.47
C GLU A 319 -4.97 12.11 18.88
N VAL A 320 -5.15 13.39 19.26
CA VAL A 320 -6.48 13.96 19.49
C VAL A 320 -7.03 14.46 18.15
N VAL A 321 -8.04 13.76 17.63
CA VAL A 321 -8.63 14.05 16.31
C VAL A 321 -9.69 15.13 16.46
N LYS A 322 -9.66 16.15 15.59
CA LYS A 322 -10.75 17.14 15.53
C LYS A 322 -12.06 16.46 15.14
N ALA A 323 -13.16 16.82 15.81
CA ALA A 323 -14.47 16.23 15.59
C ALA A 323 -15.16 16.81 14.33
N THR A 324 -14.58 16.58 13.14
CA THR A 324 -15.22 16.87 11.85
C THR A 324 -15.38 15.59 11.04
N THR A 325 -16.43 15.49 10.22
CA THR A 325 -16.74 14.26 9.47
C THR A 325 -15.57 13.80 8.61
N LEU A 326 -14.88 14.72 7.92
CA LEU A 326 -13.76 14.38 7.04
C LEU A 326 -12.52 13.93 7.84
N THR A 327 -12.19 14.61 8.94
CA THR A 327 -11.03 14.22 9.78
C THR A 327 -11.26 12.90 10.51
N ILE A 328 -12.51 12.61 10.92
CA ILE A 328 -12.89 11.31 11.50
C ILE A 328 -12.76 10.21 10.45
N ALA A 329 -13.30 10.41 9.24
CA ALA A 329 -13.21 9.43 8.15
C ALA A 329 -11.75 9.14 7.77
N ALA A 330 -10.92 10.18 7.60
CA ALA A 330 -9.50 10.03 7.31
C ALA A 330 -8.75 9.28 8.42
N ARG A 331 -9.01 9.59 9.70
CA ARG A 331 -8.41 8.85 10.82
C ARG A 331 -8.91 7.40 10.86
N ALA A 332 -10.18 7.14 10.59
CA ALA A 332 -10.74 5.78 10.58
C ALA A 332 -10.06 4.93 9.49
N ILE A 333 -9.93 5.47 8.27
CA ILE A 333 -9.20 4.83 7.17
C ILE A 333 -7.75 4.56 7.59
N SER A 334 -7.03 5.58 8.07
CA SER A 334 -5.64 5.42 8.57
C SER A 334 -5.51 4.35 9.66
N THR A 335 -6.48 4.27 10.57
CA THR A 335 -6.52 3.27 11.64
C THR A 335 -6.72 1.86 11.09
N LEU A 336 -7.64 1.68 10.13
CA LEU A 336 -7.86 0.40 9.45
C LEU A 336 -6.59 -0.06 8.72
N ILE A 337 -5.98 0.83 7.94
CA ILE A 337 -4.72 0.59 7.23
C ILE A 337 -3.61 0.17 8.21
N LYS A 338 -3.44 0.89 9.32
CA LYS A 338 -2.42 0.57 10.34
C LYS A 338 -2.69 -0.76 11.05
N SER A 339 -3.96 -1.15 11.21
CA SER A 339 -4.33 -2.44 11.82
C SER A 339 -4.02 -3.64 10.90
N GLN A 340 -4.20 -3.49 9.58
CA GLN A 340 -3.93 -4.55 8.59
C GLN A 340 -2.43 -4.84 8.40
N ASN A 341 -1.57 -3.84 8.63
CA ASN A 341 -0.12 -3.95 8.49
C ASN A 341 0.51 -5.13 9.24
N TRP A 342 -0.03 -5.47 10.42
CA TRP A 342 0.48 -6.58 11.24
C TRP A 342 0.31 -7.93 10.57
N THR A 343 -0.87 -8.16 9.98
CA THR A 343 -1.20 -9.41 9.30
C THR A 343 -0.31 -9.61 8.07
N GLU A 344 -0.08 -8.55 7.28
CA GLU A 344 0.76 -8.62 6.08
C GLU A 344 2.24 -8.88 6.42
N LEU A 345 2.79 -8.18 7.43
CA LEU A 345 4.17 -8.42 7.88
C LEU A 345 4.35 -9.85 8.40
N TYR A 346 3.41 -10.33 9.22
CA TYR A 346 3.44 -11.71 9.71
C TYR A 346 3.35 -12.72 8.56
N ARG A 347 2.46 -12.49 7.59
CA ARG A 347 2.33 -13.38 6.42
C ARG A 347 3.63 -13.46 5.62
N ILE A 348 4.28 -12.33 5.35
CA ILE A 348 5.55 -12.29 4.62
C ILE A 348 6.67 -12.96 5.42
N TYR A 349 6.74 -12.70 6.72
CA TYR A 349 7.69 -13.37 7.61
C TYR A 349 7.49 -14.91 7.59
N ARG A 350 6.23 -15.37 7.64
CA ARG A 350 5.91 -16.81 7.52
C ARG A 350 6.34 -17.39 6.18
N MET A 351 6.05 -16.71 5.08
CA MET A 351 6.50 -17.13 3.74
C MET A 351 8.03 -17.19 3.65
N ALA A 352 8.72 -16.19 4.21
CA ALA A 352 10.18 -16.16 4.26
C ALA A 352 10.74 -17.34 5.05
N LYS A 353 10.18 -17.61 6.24
CA LYS A 353 10.57 -18.74 7.10
C LYS A 353 10.36 -20.08 6.41
N ASP A 354 9.20 -20.29 5.79
CA ASP A 354 8.87 -21.54 5.11
C ASP A 354 9.78 -21.81 3.90
N ALA A 355 10.34 -20.75 3.31
CA ALA A 355 11.28 -20.79 2.19
C ALA A 355 12.76 -20.65 2.59
N ASN A 356 13.09 -20.58 3.89
CA ASN A 356 14.43 -20.32 4.40
C ASN A 356 15.08 -19.06 3.78
N ALA A 357 14.26 -18.02 3.57
CA ALA A 357 14.69 -16.72 3.09
C ALA A 357 15.13 -15.83 4.27
N ASP A 358 16.14 -14.99 4.06
CA ASP A 358 16.56 -14.01 5.05
C ASP A 358 15.55 -12.86 5.13
N PHE A 359 14.91 -12.70 6.29
CA PHE A 359 13.93 -11.65 6.53
C PHE A 359 14.60 -10.43 7.17
N ASN A 360 14.45 -9.26 6.57
CA ASN A 360 15.01 -8.00 7.03
C ASN A 360 13.91 -6.94 7.05
N LEU A 361 13.56 -6.43 8.22
CA LEU A 361 12.58 -5.35 8.39
C LEU A 361 13.25 -4.11 8.97
N MET A 362 12.96 -2.95 8.40
CA MET A 362 13.31 -1.65 8.96
C MET A 362 12.08 -0.74 8.91
N ALA A 363 11.90 0.06 9.96
CA ALA A 363 10.80 0.99 10.11
C ALA A 363 11.26 2.24 10.85
N VAL A 364 10.46 3.31 10.82
CA VAL A 364 10.70 4.49 11.65
C VAL A 364 10.82 4.07 13.11
N PRO A 365 11.94 4.39 13.78
CA PRO A 365 12.17 3.95 15.14
C PRO A 365 11.22 4.65 16.11
N ALA A 366 10.87 3.97 17.20
CA ALA A 366 10.00 4.52 18.23
C ALA A 366 10.60 5.77 18.92
N SER A 367 11.93 5.94 18.86
CA SER A 367 12.64 7.12 19.35
C SER A 367 12.41 8.38 18.52
N PHE A 368 11.91 8.26 17.29
CA PHE A 368 11.58 9.42 16.47
C PHE A 368 10.25 10.04 16.95
N THR A 369 10.34 11.18 17.61
CA THR A 369 9.20 11.82 18.31
C THR A 369 8.63 13.05 17.62
N GLN A 370 9.25 13.53 16.53
CA GLN A 370 8.70 14.64 15.78
C GLN A 370 7.35 14.23 15.15
N THR A 371 6.42 15.16 15.12
CA THR A 371 5.08 14.97 14.54
C THR A 371 4.77 16.15 13.63
N THR A 372 3.83 15.96 12.71
CA THR A 372 3.29 17.05 11.89
C THR A 372 1.80 16.88 11.70
N GLN A 373 1.13 18.02 11.49
CA GLN A 373 -0.29 18.12 11.16
C GLN A 373 -0.49 18.65 9.73
N GLN A 374 0.62 18.93 9.02
CA GLN A 374 0.61 19.40 7.64
C GLN A 374 1.00 18.27 6.70
N ILE A 375 0.26 18.16 5.60
CA ILE A 375 0.64 17.30 4.47
C ILE A 375 1.94 17.87 3.89
N TYR A 376 3.01 17.07 3.82
CA TYR A 376 4.35 17.50 3.36
C TYR A 376 4.93 18.73 4.08
N ASP A 377 5.18 18.61 5.38
CA ASP A 377 5.92 19.59 6.20
C ASP A 377 7.44 19.48 6.00
N PRO A 378 8.11 20.47 5.38
CA PRO A 378 9.55 20.38 5.08
C PRO A 378 10.44 20.15 6.30
N LYS A 379 10.05 20.62 7.49
CA LYS A 379 10.84 20.41 8.71
C LYS A 379 10.76 18.96 9.15
N TYR A 380 9.54 18.42 9.19
CA TYR A 380 9.30 17.01 9.50
C TYR A 380 9.99 16.11 8.47
N GLN A 381 9.81 16.40 7.18
CA GLN A 381 10.39 15.62 6.10
C GLN A 381 11.92 15.57 6.17
N LYS A 382 12.58 16.70 6.39
CA LYS A 382 14.05 16.75 6.53
C LYS A 382 14.54 15.96 7.73
N ALA A 383 13.84 16.08 8.86
CA ALA A 383 14.21 15.33 10.07
C ALA A 383 14.00 13.82 9.89
N LEU A 384 12.89 13.42 9.27
CA LEU A 384 12.59 12.01 9.03
C LEU A 384 13.52 11.40 7.97
N TYR A 385 13.89 12.17 6.94
CA TYR A 385 14.91 11.77 5.98
C TYR A 385 16.27 11.56 6.66
N ALA A 386 16.67 12.46 7.57
CA ALA A 386 17.91 12.32 8.32
C ALA A 386 17.90 11.08 9.25
N GLU A 387 16.77 10.79 9.90
CA GLU A 387 16.58 9.54 10.65
C GLU A 387 16.71 8.30 9.75
N GLY A 388 16.15 8.38 8.54
CA GLY A 388 16.34 7.37 7.50
C GLY A 388 17.81 7.15 7.18
N ILE A 389 18.56 8.22 6.88
CA ILE A 389 20.00 8.15 6.59
C ILE A 389 20.75 7.44 7.72
N ALA A 390 20.52 7.83 8.97
CA ALA A 390 21.16 7.22 10.12
C ALA A 390 20.84 5.72 10.24
N SER A 391 19.56 5.35 10.06
CA SER A 391 19.11 3.95 10.09
C SER A 391 19.73 3.12 8.96
N GLY A 392 19.78 3.68 7.75
CA GLY A 392 20.40 3.07 6.57
C GLY A 392 21.90 2.89 6.74
N GLN A 393 22.60 3.86 7.33
CA GLN A 393 24.04 3.75 7.61
C GLN A 393 24.33 2.73 8.72
N ALA A 394 23.48 2.64 9.75
CA ALA A 394 23.63 1.67 10.83
C ALA A 394 23.43 0.22 10.34
N GLY A 395 22.51 0.00 9.38
CA GLY A 395 22.32 -1.31 8.77
C GLY A 395 21.75 -2.39 9.69
N VAL A 396 21.07 -1.98 10.77
CA VAL A 396 20.48 -2.90 11.74
C VAL A 396 19.07 -3.29 11.30
N TRP A 397 18.92 -4.53 10.84
CA TRP A 397 17.64 -5.07 10.38
C TRP A 397 16.96 -5.91 11.47
N MET A 398 15.66 -5.68 11.69
CA MET A 398 14.84 -6.56 12.51
C MET A 398 14.60 -7.88 11.77
N LYS A 399 14.88 -9.00 12.46
CA LYS A 399 14.72 -10.37 11.91
C LYS A 399 13.37 -11.01 12.25
N LEU A 400 12.55 -10.30 13.04
CA LEU A 400 11.23 -10.72 13.46
C LEU A 400 10.25 -9.57 13.22
N PRO A 401 8.98 -9.84 12.89
CA PRO A 401 7.96 -8.82 12.94
C PRO A 401 7.77 -8.36 14.40
N PRO A 402 7.30 -7.12 14.63
CA PRO A 402 7.01 -6.66 15.99
C PRO A 402 6.01 -7.58 16.70
N GLY A 403 6.05 -7.61 18.03
CA GLY A 403 5.16 -8.47 18.84
C GLY A 403 5.52 -9.96 18.87
N GLU A 404 6.44 -10.44 18.04
CA GLU A 404 6.98 -11.80 18.15
C GLU A 404 8.17 -11.86 19.12
N LEU A 405 8.13 -12.84 20.02
CA LEU A 405 9.29 -13.22 20.82
C LEU A 405 10.20 -14.12 19.96
N PRO A 406 11.54 -14.02 20.10
CA PRO A 406 12.44 -14.97 19.47
C PRO A 406 12.09 -16.39 19.93
N PRO A 407 12.21 -17.39 19.04
CA PRO A 407 11.89 -18.77 19.40
C PRO A 407 12.70 -19.15 20.64
N THR A 408 12.00 -19.50 21.72
CA THR A 408 12.66 -20.05 22.89
C THR A 408 13.29 -21.37 22.48
N LYS A 409 14.59 -21.55 22.73
CA LYS A 409 15.22 -22.86 22.54
C LYS A 409 14.36 -23.86 23.32
N PRO A 410 13.96 -25.00 22.72
CA PRO A 410 13.22 -26.00 23.47
C PRO A 410 14.04 -26.31 24.72
N VAL A 411 13.46 -26.07 25.88
CA VAL A 411 14.04 -26.54 27.13
C VAL A 411 14.07 -28.05 26.97
N THR A 412 15.25 -28.60 26.68
CA THR A 412 15.50 -30.02 26.83
C THR A 412 15.12 -30.31 28.27
N ARG A 413 13.93 -30.86 28.47
CA ARG A 413 13.49 -31.35 29.77
C ARG A 413 14.50 -32.44 30.08
N ALA A 414 15.51 -32.10 30.88
CA ALA A 414 16.44 -33.07 31.41
C ALA A 414 15.57 -34.21 31.95
N SER A 415 15.75 -35.41 31.42
CA SER A 415 15.09 -36.60 31.94
C SER A 415 15.36 -36.61 33.43
N LYS A 416 14.34 -36.31 34.24
CA LYS A 416 14.45 -36.51 35.68
C LYS A 416 14.86 -37.97 35.86
N PRO A 417 15.93 -38.28 36.60
CA PRO A 417 16.28 -39.67 36.85
C PRO A 417 15.05 -40.34 37.46
N THR A 418 14.64 -41.45 36.84
CA THR A 418 13.58 -42.31 37.34
C THR A 418 13.89 -42.62 38.81
N PRO A 419 13.00 -42.32 39.77
CA PRO A 419 13.25 -42.70 41.15
C PRO A 419 13.36 -44.22 41.19
N LYS A 420 14.50 -44.75 41.65
CA LYS A 420 14.57 -46.16 42.06
C LYS A 420 13.52 -46.35 43.14
N VAL A 421 12.49 -47.14 42.84
CA VAL A 421 11.53 -47.60 43.84
C VAL A 421 12.27 -48.56 44.76
N THR A 422 12.79 -48.04 45.88
CA THR A 422 13.16 -48.86 47.02
C THR A 422 11.90 -49.15 47.81
N THR A 423 11.49 -50.41 47.81
CA THR A 423 10.38 -50.92 48.62
C THR A 423 10.74 -50.85 50.10
N SER A 424 10.16 -49.91 50.83
CA SER A 424 10.10 -49.95 52.30
C SER A 424 8.64 -49.90 52.75
N LYS A 425 8.25 -50.88 53.57
CA LYS A 425 6.90 -51.10 54.14
C LYS A 425 6.28 -49.83 54.76
N PRO A 426 4.94 -49.65 54.68
CA PRO A 426 4.26 -48.52 55.28
C PRO A 426 4.11 -48.69 56.81
N SER A 427 4.32 -47.60 57.54
CA SER A 427 3.95 -47.46 58.95
C SER A 427 2.75 -46.51 59.07
N PRO A 428 1.75 -46.78 59.93
CA PRO A 428 0.47 -46.06 59.90
C PRO A 428 0.57 -44.72 60.62
N ALA A 429 0.14 -43.63 59.96
CA ALA A 429 0.03 -42.31 60.56
C ALA A 429 -1.43 -41.81 60.55
N LYS A 430 -1.83 -41.28 61.71
CA LYS A 430 -3.13 -40.76 62.12
C LYS A 430 -3.78 -39.76 61.14
N ALA A 431 -5.10 -39.83 61.04
CA ALA A 431 -5.95 -38.85 60.38
C ALA A 431 -6.01 -37.50 61.13
N PRO A 432 -5.88 -36.36 60.44
CA PRO A 432 -6.37 -35.07 60.92
C PRO A 432 -7.83 -34.83 60.46
N GLY A 433 -8.64 -34.22 61.33
CA GLY A 433 -10.08 -34.00 61.16
C GLY A 433 -10.48 -32.91 60.16
N PRO A 434 -11.80 -32.61 60.04
CA PRO A 434 -12.35 -31.80 58.96
C PRO A 434 -12.03 -30.31 59.12
N VAL A 435 -11.67 -29.66 58.00
CA VAL A 435 -11.51 -28.21 57.88
C VAL A 435 -12.88 -27.59 57.49
N PRO A 436 -13.36 -26.56 58.20
CA PRO A 436 -14.67 -25.95 57.93
C PRO A 436 -14.69 -25.11 56.63
N LEU A 437 -15.78 -25.22 55.88
CA LEU A 437 -16.13 -24.31 54.78
C LEU A 437 -16.57 -22.95 55.37
N ASN A 438 -15.74 -21.93 55.23
CA ASN A 438 -16.14 -20.53 55.03
C ASN A 438 -14.88 -19.67 54.92
N GLU A 439 -14.46 -19.35 53.69
CA GLU A 439 -13.77 -18.11 53.30
C GLU A 439 -13.40 -18.20 51.80
N LEU A 440 -14.41 -18.04 50.95
CA LEU A 440 -14.24 -17.70 49.53
C LEU A 440 -15.30 -16.65 49.17
N GLN A 441 -14.96 -15.39 49.40
CA GLN A 441 -15.52 -14.20 48.75
C GLN A 441 -14.31 -13.41 48.22
N ALA A 442 -14.27 -12.77 47.06
CA ALA A 442 -15.13 -12.71 45.89
C ALA A 442 -14.26 -12.10 44.77
N ALA A 443 -14.43 -12.52 43.52
CA ALA A 443 -14.03 -11.75 42.35
C ALA A 443 -15.09 -11.96 41.26
N PRO A 444 -15.64 -10.88 40.64
CA PRO A 444 -16.87 -10.96 39.88
C PRO A 444 -16.67 -11.53 38.47
N SER A 445 -17.56 -12.46 38.11
CA SER A 445 -17.82 -12.90 36.74
C SER A 445 -18.71 -11.89 36.01
N SER A 446 -18.21 -11.24 34.95
CA SER A 446 -19.07 -10.48 34.03
C SER A 446 -19.74 -11.42 33.03
N SER A 447 -21.05 -11.58 33.19
CA SER A 447 -21.97 -12.25 32.28
C SER A 447 -22.09 -11.52 30.94
N TRP A 448 -21.88 -12.24 29.84
CA TRP A 448 -22.37 -11.84 28.52
C TRP A 448 -23.84 -12.23 28.40
N GLN A 449 -24.71 -11.26 28.13
CA GLN A 449 -26.08 -11.50 27.63
C GLN A 449 -26.20 -11.03 26.17
N PRO A 450 -26.84 -11.80 25.28
CA PRO A 450 -27.18 -11.36 23.94
C PRO A 450 -28.45 -10.51 23.96
N VAL A 451 -28.42 -9.33 23.34
CA VAL A 451 -29.60 -8.49 23.12
C VAL A 451 -30.32 -9.00 21.88
N ALA A 452 -31.58 -9.39 22.08
CA ALA A 452 -32.53 -9.74 21.04
C ALA A 452 -32.94 -8.51 20.22
N SER A 453 -33.09 -8.72 18.91
CA SER A 453 -33.70 -7.82 17.95
C SER A 453 -35.18 -7.57 18.26
N THR A 454 -35.61 -6.32 18.22
CA THR A 454 -37.02 -5.95 18.01
C THR A 454 -37.12 -4.80 17.01
N ASN A 455 -37.78 -5.11 15.90
CA ASN A 455 -38.46 -4.29 14.88
C ASN A 455 -37.80 -3.03 14.31
#